data_AF-A0A7K2M5T4-F1
#
_entry.id   AF-A0A7K2M5T4-F1
#
_cell.length_a   1.000
_cell.length_b   1.000
_cell.length_c   1.000
_cell.angle_alpha   90.00
_cell.angle_beta   90.00
_cell.angle_gamma   90.00
#
_symmetry.space_group_name_H-M   'P 1'
#
loop_
_entity.id
_entity.type
_entity.pdbx_description
1 polymer ?
#
loop_
_entity_poly.entity_id
_entity_poly.type
_entity_poly.pdbx_seq_one_letter_code
_entity_poly.pdbx_strand_id
1 'polypeptide(L)'
;ADDGATLIAARAVQGSGAALVIPATLAVIAADLPERRRAPAIGLWTAALAVALASGPAVGGLITQHWGWSWVFLLNVPFGALALALTAAVPAARERPPAGL
;
A
#
# COMPACT_ATOMS: atom_id res chain seq x y z
N ALA A 1 7.84 -27.63 0.80
CA ALA A 1 8.83 -26.54 0.85
C ALA A 1 8.42 -25.68 2.03
N ASP A 2 8.78 -26.14 3.21
CA ASP A 2 8.40 -25.55 4.49
C ASP A 2 9.66 -25.03 5.17
N ASP A 3 10.36 -24.14 4.45
CA ASP A 3 11.58 -23.53 4.97
C ASP A 3 11.23 -22.14 5.50
N GLY A 4 11.40 -21.94 6.80
CA GLY A 4 11.21 -20.64 7.45
C GLY A 4 12.03 -19.52 6.77
N ALA A 5 13.14 -19.88 6.11
CA ALA A 5 13.93 -18.97 5.28
C ALA A 5 13.12 -18.35 4.14
N THR A 6 12.27 -19.10 3.44
CA THR A 6 11.41 -18.57 2.37
C THR A 6 10.41 -17.55 2.91
N LEU A 7 9.82 -17.82 4.08
CA LEU A 7 8.90 -16.88 4.73
C LEU A 7 9.62 -15.59 5.15
N ILE A 8 10.82 -15.70 5.72
CA ILE A 8 11.65 -14.56 6.11
C ILE A 8 12.00 -13.72 4.88
N ALA A 9 12.50 -14.34 3.81
CA ALA A 9 12.84 -13.65 2.57
C ALA A 9 11.62 -12.94 1.97
N ALA A 10 10.46 -13.61 1.92
CA ALA A 10 9.22 -13.01 1.44
C ALA A 10 8.79 -11.80 2.29
N ARG A 11 8.93 -11.87 3.62
CA ARG A 11 8.62 -10.75 4.53
C ARG A 11 9.61 -9.61 4.43
N ALA A 12 10.89 -9.90 4.18
CA ALA A 12 11.89 -8.87 3.92
C ALA A 12 11.50 -8.07 2.66
N VAL A 13 11.19 -8.77 1.56
CA VAL A 13 10.73 -8.12 0.31
C VAL A 13 9.45 -7.31 0.53
N GLN A 14 8.46 -7.89 1.21
CA GLN A 14 7.19 -7.22 1.47
C GLN A 14 7.36 -5.99 2.36
N GLY A 15 8.21 -6.08 3.39
CA GLY A 15 8.54 -4.97 4.28
C GLY A 15 9.30 -3.85 3.58
N SER A 16 10.27 -4.18 2.74
CA SER A 16 10.99 -3.20 1.91
C SER A 16 10.04 -2.46 0.97
N GLY A 17 9.12 -3.17 0.31
CA GLY A 17 8.08 -2.55 -0.50
C GLY A 17 7.20 -1.58 0.31
N ALA A 18 6.70 -2.02 1.46
CA ALA A 18 5.86 -1.18 2.33
C ALA A 18 6.60 0.07 2.82
N ALA A 19 7.89 -0.05 3.15
CA ALA A 19 8.71 1.08 3.60
C ALA A 19 8.87 2.15 2.52
N LEU A 20 8.90 1.77 1.24
CA LEU A 20 9.00 2.70 0.11
C LEU A 20 7.66 3.34 -0.25
N VAL A 21 6.55 2.63 -0.05
CA VAL A 21 5.20 3.12 -0.41
C VAL A 21 4.85 4.39 0.33
N ILE A 22 5.13 4.47 1.64
CA ILE A 22 4.78 5.65 2.46
C ILE A 22 5.40 6.95 1.90
N PRO A 23 6.74 7.08 1.79
CA PRO A 23 7.36 8.30 1.27
C PRO A 23 7.03 8.55 -0.21
N ALA A 24 6.93 7.49 -1.04
CA ALA A 24 6.57 7.64 -2.44
C ALA A 24 5.15 8.22 -2.62
N THR A 25 4.18 7.76 -1.85
CA THR A 25 2.79 8.25 -1.94
C THR A 25 2.69 9.71 -1.51
N LEU A 26 3.42 10.11 -0.46
CA LEU A 26 3.48 11.51 -0.03
C LEU A 26 4.19 12.40 -1.05
N ALA A 27 5.25 11.90 -1.70
CA ALA A 27 5.94 12.62 -2.77
C ALA A 27 5.01 12.87 -3.98
N VAL A 28 4.18 11.89 -4.36
CA VAL A 28 3.16 12.06 -5.41
C VAL A 28 2.14 13.13 -5.01
N ILE A 29 1.63 13.10 -3.77
CA ILE A 29 0.72 14.14 -3.26
C ILE A 29 1.38 15.53 -3.36
N ALA A 30 2.65 15.65 -2.99
CA ALA A 30 3.36 16.91 -3.06
C ALA A 30 3.60 17.38 -4.51
N ALA A 31 3.98 16.48 -5.42
CA ALA A 31 4.33 16.82 -6.80
C ALA A 31 3.12 17.15 -7.69
N ASP A 32 2.00 16.44 -7.48
CA ASP A 32 0.86 16.45 -8.40
C ASP A 32 -0.33 17.27 -7.90
N LEU A 33 -0.45 17.51 -6.59
CA LEU A 33 -1.52 18.33 -6.03
C LEU A 33 -1.06 19.77 -5.74
N PRO A 34 -1.90 20.77 -6.06
CA PRO A 34 -1.65 22.15 -5.66
C PRO A 34 -1.66 22.27 -4.13
N GLU A 35 -0.88 23.20 -3.59
CA GLU A 35 -0.63 23.38 -2.14
C GLU A 35 -1.91 23.30 -1.28
N ARG A 36 -2.97 24.00 -1.70
CA ARG A 36 -4.26 24.04 -1.00
C ARG A 36 -4.96 22.68 -0.87
N ARG A 37 -4.63 21.71 -1.73
CA ARG A 37 -5.22 20.35 -1.73
C ARG A 37 -4.33 19.30 -1.05
N ARG A 38 -3.09 19.63 -0.69
CA ARG A 38 -2.15 18.67 -0.06
C ARG A 38 -2.62 18.26 1.34
N ALA A 39 -2.95 19.23 2.19
CA ALA A 39 -3.44 18.98 3.55
C ALA A 39 -4.70 18.07 3.60
N PRO A 40 -5.78 18.34 2.83
CA PRO A 40 -6.93 17.44 2.82
C PRO A 40 -6.62 16.07 2.20
N ALA A 41 -5.72 15.98 1.22
CA ALA A 41 -5.30 14.70 0.65
C ALA A 41 -4.55 13.83 1.68
N ILE A 42 -3.62 14.43 2.44
CA ILE A 42 -2.93 13.76 3.55
C ILE A 42 -3.95 13.37 4.64
N GLY A 43 -4.94 14.22 4.91
CA GLY A 43 -6.03 13.90 5.84
C GLY A 43 -6.81 12.64 5.44
N LEU A 44 -7.18 12.52 4.17
CA LEU A 44 -7.86 11.33 3.64
C LEU A 44 -6.95 10.09 3.68
N TRP A 45 -5.67 10.25 3.33
CA TRP A 45 -4.67 9.18 3.40
C TRP A 45 -4.53 8.64 4.83
N THR A 46 -4.39 9.51 5.82
CA THR A 46 -4.31 9.11 7.24
C THR A 46 -5.62 8.50 7.74
N ALA A 47 -6.78 9.02 7.32
CA ALA A 47 -8.07 8.44 7.68
C ALA A 47 -8.20 6.99 7.15
N ALA A 48 -7.77 6.73 5.92
CA ALA A 48 -7.74 5.38 5.36
C ALA A 48 -6.83 4.44 6.18
N LEU A 49 -5.65 4.91 6.61
CA LEU A 49 -4.77 4.14 7.49
C LEU A 49 -5.42 3.83 8.83
N ALA A 50 -6.11 4.79 9.44
CA ALA A 50 -6.81 4.58 10.71
C ALA A 50 -7.92 3.53 10.58
N VAL A 51 -8.70 3.58 9.49
CA VAL A 51 -9.73 2.57 9.19
C VAL A 51 -9.11 1.19 8.99
N ALA A 52 -8.00 1.09 8.24
CA ALA A 52 -7.30 -0.17 8.05
C ALA A 52 -6.77 -0.74 9.37
N LEU A 53 -6.17 0.10 10.22
CA LEU A 53 -5.63 -0.31 11.51
C LEU A 53 -6.74 -0.76 12.49
N ALA A 54 -7.87 -0.05 12.50
CA ALA A 54 -9.01 -0.39 13.34
C ALA A 54 -9.72 -1.67 12.88
N SER A 55 -9.85 -1.87 11.57
CA SER A 55 -10.51 -3.05 10.99
C SER A 55 -9.63 -4.30 10.99
N GLY A 56 -8.30 -4.15 11.00
CA GLY A 56 -7.33 -5.25 10.94
C GLY A 56 -7.59 -6.38 11.96
N PRO A 57 -7.67 -6.11 13.27
CA PRO A 57 -7.92 -7.13 14.29
C PRO A 57 -9.28 -7.81 14.14
N ALA A 58 -10.33 -7.05 13.79
CA ALA A 58 -11.67 -7.60 13.62
C ALA A 58 -11.74 -8.56 12.44
N VAL A 59 -11.22 -8.14 11.28
CA VAL A 59 -11.19 -8.97 10.06
C VAL A 59 -10.24 -10.17 10.25
N GLY A 60 -9.04 -9.94 10.77
CA GLY A 60 -8.05 -11.01 11.02
C GLY A 60 -8.53 -12.03 12.05
N GLY A 61 -9.22 -11.59 13.11
CA GLY A 61 -9.82 -12.45 14.13
C GLY A 61 -10.92 -13.34 13.55
N LEU A 62 -11.86 -12.75 12.80
CA LEU A 62 -12.92 -13.52 12.12
C LEU A 62 -12.34 -14.56 11.16
N ILE A 63 -11.34 -14.18 10.37
CA ILE A 63 -10.70 -15.10 9.42
C ILE A 63 -10.01 -16.26 10.13
N THR A 64 -9.23 -15.95 11.17
CA THR A 64 -8.48 -16.96 11.93
C THR A 64 -9.42 -17.93 12.65
N GLN A 65 -10.57 -17.46 13.14
CA GLN A 65 -11.57 -18.28 13.82
C GLN A 65 -12.29 -19.26 12.88
N HIS A 66 -12.60 -18.87 11.64
CA HIS A 66 -13.43 -19.68 10.74
C HIS A 66 -12.62 -20.50 9.74
N TRP A 67 -11.51 -19.97 9.22
CA TRP A 67 -10.73 -20.59 8.15
C TRP A 67 -9.29 -20.93 8.56
N GLY A 68 -8.84 -20.44 9.72
CA GLY A 68 -7.49 -20.65 10.24
C GLY A 68 -6.48 -19.56 9.85
N TRP A 69 -5.30 -19.62 10.45
CA TRP A 69 -4.31 -18.52 10.40
C TRP A 69 -3.72 -18.26 9.00
N SER A 70 -3.61 -19.29 8.16
CA SER A 70 -2.99 -19.20 6.82
C SER A 70 -3.80 -18.32 5.87
N TRP A 71 -5.11 -18.23 6.06
CA TRP A 71 -6.00 -17.40 5.24
C TRP A 71 -5.74 -15.90 5.39
N VAL A 72 -5.12 -15.47 6.49
CA VAL A 72 -4.68 -14.08 6.66
C VAL A 72 -3.65 -13.68 5.60
N PHE A 73 -2.85 -14.63 5.08
CA PHE A 73 -1.91 -14.35 4.01
C PHE A 73 -2.60 -14.20 2.66
N LEU A 74 -3.61 -15.03 2.40
CA LEU A 74 -4.41 -14.97 1.18
C LEU A 74 -5.14 -13.64 1.03
N LEU A 75 -5.44 -12.96 2.14
CA LEU A 75 -6.01 -11.61 2.12
C LEU A 75 -5.12 -10.60 1.39
N ASN A 76 -3.79 -10.76 1.43
CA ASN A 76 -2.87 -9.85 0.72
C ASN A 76 -2.94 -9.99 -0.80
N VAL A 77 -3.29 -11.17 -1.32
CA VAL A 77 -3.33 -11.47 -2.75
C VAL A 77 -4.32 -10.58 -3.52
N PRO A 78 -5.61 -10.48 -3.13
CA PRO A 78 -6.55 -9.60 -3.83
C PRO A 78 -6.17 -8.12 -3.69
N PHE A 79 -5.65 -7.67 -2.55
CA PHE A 79 -5.18 -6.29 -2.39
C PHE A 79 -3.96 -5.99 -3.27
N GLY A 80 -3.01 -6.92 -3.37
CA GLY A 80 -1.86 -6.80 -4.25
C GLY A 80 -2.27 -6.80 -5.72
N ALA A 81 -3.18 -7.67 -6.12
CA ALA A 81 -3.72 -7.70 -7.48
C ALA A 81 -4.46 -6.40 -7.83
N LEU A 82 -5.27 -5.88 -6.91
CA LEU A 82 -5.96 -4.61 -7.09
C LEU A 82 -4.96 -3.44 -7.21
N ALA A 83 -3.92 -3.41 -6.37
CA ALA A 83 -2.88 -2.39 -6.44
C ALA A 83 -2.19 -2.42 -7.80
N LEU A 84 -1.79 -3.59 -8.29
CA LEU A 84 -1.17 -3.75 -9.62
C LEU A 84 -2.11 -3.32 -10.76
N ALA A 85 -3.39 -3.69 -10.67
CA ALA A 85 -4.40 -3.29 -11.66
C ALA A 85 -4.59 -1.77 -11.70
N LEU A 86 -4.67 -1.12 -10.53
CA LEU A 86 -4.76 0.34 -10.42
C LEU A 86 -3.50 1.02 -10.96
N THR A 87 -2.32 0.52 -10.64
CA THR A 87 -1.05 1.05 -11.17
C THR A 87 -1.00 0.94 -12.70
N ALA A 88 -1.43 -0.19 -13.27
CA ALA A 88 -1.48 -0.37 -14.72
C ALA A 88 -2.49 0.56 -15.42
N ALA A 89 -3.53 1.00 -14.71
CA ALA A 89 -4.54 1.92 -15.24
C ALA A 89 -4.12 3.40 -15.18
N VAL A 90 -3.09 3.75 -14.41
CA VAL A 90 -2.60 5.12 -14.29
C VAL A 90 -1.66 5.44 -15.47
N PRO A 91 -1.93 6.49 -16.27
CA PRO A 91 -1.01 6.90 -17.34
C PRO A 91 0.36 7.27 -16.78
N ALA A 92 1.43 6.90 -17.50
CA ALA A 92 2.78 7.27 -17.11
C ALA A 92 2.91 8.79 -16.91
N ALA A 93 3.61 9.19 -15.85
CA ALA A 93 3.86 10.60 -15.56
C ALA A 93 4.49 11.26 -16.78
N ARG A 94 3.87 12.34 -17.28
CA ARG A 94 4.46 13.13 -18.35
C ARG A 94 5.70 13.83 -17.79
N GLU A 95 6.85 13.58 -18.39
CA GLU A 95 8.07 14.34 -18.13
C GLU A 95 7.74 15.84 -18.24
N ARG A 96 7.88 16.58 -17.14
CA ARG A 96 7.84 18.05 -17.21
C ARG A 96 9.13 18.46 -17.92
N PRO A 97 9.07 19.20 -19.05
CA PRO A 97 10.27 19.71 -19.68
C PRO A 97 11.13 20.45 -18.65
N PRO A 98 12.47 20.28 -18.66
CA PRO A 98 13.33 21.03 -17.77
C PRO A 98 12.99 22.51 -17.91
N ALA A 99 12.62 23.15 -16.80
CA ALA A 99 12.36 24.58 -16.76
C ALA A 99 13.59 25.27 -17.34
N GLY A 100 13.39 25.98 -18.45
CA GLY A 100 14.44 26.50 -19.30
C GLY A 100 15.52 27.26 -18.53
N LEU A 101 16.76 26.98 -18.94
CA LEU A 101 17.90 27.89 -18.87
C LEU A 101 17.58 29.21 -19.58
#